data_AF-A0A3M3EBB6-F1
#
_entry.id   AF-A0A3M3EBB6-F1
#
_cell.length_a   1.000
_cell.length_b   1.000
_cell.length_c   1.000
_cell.angle_alpha   90.00
_cell.angle_beta   90.00
_cell.angle_gamma   90.00
#
_symmetry.space_group_name_H-M   'P 1'
#
loop_
_entity.id
_entity.type
_entity.pdbx_description
1 polymer ?
#
loop_
_entity_poly.entity_id
_entity_poly.type
_entity_poly.pdbx_seq_one_letter_code
_entity_poly.pdbx_strand_id
1 'polypeptide(L)'
;MNDRQAIIKDLITAVVKARKTDEIVYQSEWLGYIPFGVYHWVECQGEDVSSDFPFGWALEDLTGLEQVGFLETLEAYENPEDSFDREIRYRVCG
;
A
#
# COMPACT_ATOMS: atom_id res chain seq x y z
N MET A 1 4.32 8.96 13.32
CA MET A 1 4.18 7.51 13.07
C MET A 1 3.40 6.90 14.22
N ASN A 2 2.26 6.29 13.95
CA ASN A 2 1.45 5.57 14.96
C ASN A 2 1.86 4.08 15.03
N ASP A 3 1.34 3.33 16.01
CA ASP A 3 1.68 1.91 16.20
C ASP A 3 1.35 1.05 14.96
N ARG A 4 0.25 1.37 14.27
CA ARG A 4 -0.16 0.67 13.05
C ARG A 4 0.85 0.88 11.91
N GLN A 5 1.24 2.13 11.67
CA GLN A 5 2.24 2.51 10.68
C GLN A 5 3.60 1.88 10.99
N ALA A 6 3.97 1.75 12.28
CA ALA A 6 5.19 1.05 12.67
C ALA A 6 5.15 -0.44 12.27
N ILE A 7 4.04 -1.12 12.52
CA ILE A 7 3.87 -2.53 12.12
C ILE A 7 3.91 -2.67 10.58
N ILE A 8 3.19 -1.82 9.86
CA ILE A 8 3.17 -1.83 8.39
C ILE A 8 4.58 -1.58 7.82
N LYS A 9 5.31 -0.62 8.39
CA LYS A 9 6.71 -0.34 8.02
C LYS A 9 7.61 -1.57 8.19
N ASP A 10 7.50 -2.27 9.32
CA ASP A 10 8.31 -3.45 9.61
C ASP A 10 7.99 -4.59 8.64
N LEU A 11 6.70 -4.81 8.34
CA LEU A 11 6.26 -5.82 7.37
C LEU A 11 6.76 -5.51 5.95
N ILE A 12 6.57 -4.27 5.47
CA ILE A 12 7.09 -3.83 4.16
C ILE A 12 8.60 -4.03 4.12
N THR A 13 9.33 -3.60 5.16
CA THR A 13 10.79 -3.75 5.23
C THR A 13 11.22 -5.21 5.13
N ALA A 14 10.53 -6.12 5.82
CA ALA A 14 10.83 -7.55 5.77
C ALA A 14 10.59 -8.13 4.37
N VAL A 15 9.46 -7.78 3.75
CA VAL A 15 9.05 -8.24 2.42
C VAL A 15 10.04 -7.78 1.34
N VAL A 16 10.35 -6.48 1.28
CA VAL A 16 11.21 -5.94 0.22
C VAL A 16 12.65 -6.49 0.34
N LYS A 17 13.15 -6.69 1.57
CA LYS A 17 14.43 -7.38 1.82
C LYS A 17 14.42 -8.83 1.35
N ALA A 18 13.36 -9.58 1.64
CA ALA A 18 13.24 -10.97 1.22
C ALA A 18 13.18 -11.11 -0.31
N ARG A 19 12.49 -10.18 -0.97
CA ARG A 19 12.29 -10.15 -2.43
C ARG A 19 13.38 -9.42 -3.22
N LYS A 20 14.35 -8.82 -2.52
CA LYS A 20 15.47 -8.05 -3.11
C LYS A 20 15.00 -6.96 -4.07
N THR A 21 14.00 -6.21 -3.64
CA THR A 21 13.47 -5.03 -4.34
C THR A 21 13.36 -3.89 -3.34
N ASP A 22 13.14 -2.69 -3.85
CA ASP A 22 12.80 -1.49 -3.10
C ASP A 22 11.43 -0.96 -3.51
N GLU A 23 10.65 -1.69 -4.31
CA GLU A 23 9.36 -1.23 -4.83
C GLU A 23 8.18 -2.02 -4.26
N ILE A 24 7.10 -1.28 -3.99
CA ILE A 24 5.77 -1.82 -3.68
C ILE A 24 4.72 -1.04 -4.48
N VAL A 25 3.56 -1.66 -4.70
CA VAL A 25 2.43 -1.03 -5.40
C VAL A 25 1.21 -1.10 -4.52
N TYR A 26 0.61 0.05 -4.21
CA TYR A 26 -0.73 0.10 -3.66
C TYR A 26 -1.74 0.01 -4.80
N GLN A 27 -2.77 -0.81 -4.62
CA GLN A 27 -3.89 -0.95 -5.53
C GLN A 27 -5.20 -0.78 -4.76
N SER A 28 -6.22 -0.21 -5.42
CA SER A 28 -7.59 -0.28 -4.94
C SER A 28 -8.57 -0.44 -6.09
N GLU A 29 -9.70 -1.09 -5.81
CA GLU A 29 -10.80 -1.29 -6.76
C GLU A 29 -12.16 -1.26 -6.06
N TRP A 30 -13.22 -0.90 -6.78
CA TRP A 30 -14.60 -1.04 -6.30
C TRP A 30 -15.18 -2.40 -6.67
N LEU A 31 -15.49 -3.23 -5.67
CA LEU A 31 -16.01 -4.58 -5.93
C LEU A 31 -17.51 -4.63 -6.26
N GLY A 32 -18.26 -3.53 -6.09
CA GLY A 32 -19.59 -3.40 -6.68
C GLY A 32 -20.77 -4.02 -5.91
N TYR A 33 -20.57 -4.75 -4.81
CA TYR A 33 -21.67 -5.41 -4.09
C TYR A 33 -21.43 -5.60 -2.59
N ILE A 34 -22.48 -5.47 -1.79
CA ILE A 34 -22.44 -5.66 -0.32
C ILE A 34 -22.00 -7.11 0.01
N PRO A 35 -21.12 -7.33 1.01
CA PRO A 35 -20.56 -6.32 1.93
C PRO A 35 -19.30 -5.61 1.43
N PHE A 36 -18.82 -5.93 0.22
CA PHE A 36 -17.52 -5.50 -0.27
C PHE A 36 -17.63 -4.15 -0.99
N GLY A 37 -17.21 -3.09 -0.28
CA GLY A 37 -17.06 -1.75 -0.85
C GLY A 37 -15.76 -1.64 -1.64
N VAL A 38 -14.96 -0.63 -1.32
CA VAL A 38 -13.61 -0.48 -1.85
C VAL A 38 -12.74 -1.58 -1.27
N TYR A 39 -12.12 -2.37 -2.14
CA TYR A 39 -11.06 -3.27 -1.77
C TYR A 39 -9.72 -2.63 -2.09
N HIS A 40 -8.73 -2.83 -1.23
CA HIS A 40 -7.40 -2.27 -1.43
C HIS A 40 -6.36 -3.22 -0.86
N TRP A 41 -5.20 -3.23 -1.51
CA TRP A 41 -4.09 -4.11 -1.16
C TRP A 41 -2.75 -3.46 -1.50
N VAL A 42 -1.67 -4.09 -1.04
CA VAL A 42 -0.30 -3.73 -1.38
C VAL A 42 0.37 -4.94 -2.00
N GLU A 43 0.96 -4.76 -3.16
CA GLU A 43 1.73 -5.76 -3.87
C GLU A 43 3.23 -5.51 -3.74
N CYS A 44 4.00 -6.60 -3.73
CA CYS A 44 5.44 -6.54 -3.96
C CYS A 44 5.81 -7.58 -5.01
N GLN A 45 6.30 -7.14 -6.17
CA GLN A 45 6.55 -7.99 -7.35
C GLN A 45 5.30 -8.78 -7.81
N GLY A 46 4.12 -8.15 -7.75
CA GLY A 46 2.86 -8.74 -8.22
C GLY A 46 2.20 -9.76 -7.28
N GLU A 47 2.68 -9.87 -6.04
CA GLU A 47 1.99 -10.67 -5.01
C GLU A 47 1.49 -9.76 -3.88
N ASP A 48 0.27 -10.00 -3.41
CA ASP A 48 -0.31 -9.29 -2.27
C ASP A 48 0.46 -9.62 -0.98
N VAL A 49 0.92 -8.56 -0.31
CA VAL A 49 1.65 -8.59 0.95
C VAL A 49 0.91 -7.85 2.07
N SER A 50 -0.26 -7.29 1.76
CA SER A 50 -1.11 -6.55 2.72
C SER A 50 -2.01 -7.47 3.54
N SER A 51 -2.11 -8.75 3.18
CA SER A 51 -2.84 -9.76 3.97
C SER A 51 -2.35 -9.88 5.42
N ASP A 52 -1.07 -9.56 5.69
CA ASP A 52 -0.49 -9.55 7.04
C ASP A 52 -0.59 -8.19 7.76
N PHE A 53 -1.17 -7.17 7.12
CA PHE A 53 -1.26 -5.83 7.72
C PHE A 53 -2.32 -5.80 8.84
N PRO A 54 -2.19 -4.87 9.80
CA PRO A 54 -3.18 -4.71 10.85
C PRO A 54 -4.59 -4.49 10.29
N PHE A 55 -5.60 -5.06 10.96
CA PHE A 55 -6.99 -4.88 10.58
C PHE A 55 -7.39 -3.39 10.54
N GLY A 56 -8.09 -3.00 9.47
CA GLY A 56 -8.53 -1.62 9.25
C GLY A 56 -7.39 -0.64 8.92
N TRP A 57 -6.27 -1.15 8.41
CA TRP A 57 -5.30 -0.29 7.72
C TRP A 57 -5.96 0.38 6.51
N ALA A 58 -5.47 1.54 6.15
CA ALA A 58 -6.00 2.33 5.05
C ALA A 58 -4.87 3.05 4.30
N LEU A 59 -5.19 3.69 3.18
CA LEU A 59 -4.20 4.44 2.38
C LEU A 59 -3.50 5.53 3.22
N GLU A 60 -4.18 6.12 4.20
CA GLU A 60 -3.60 7.12 5.11
C GLU A 60 -2.44 6.58 5.94
N ASP A 61 -2.39 5.26 6.19
CA ASP A 61 -1.25 4.64 6.85
C ASP A 61 -0.01 4.68 5.94
N LEU A 62 -0.17 4.46 4.63
CA LEU A 62 0.92 4.61 3.65
C LEU A 62 1.30 6.07 3.43
N THR A 63 0.32 6.98 3.36
CA THR A 63 0.58 8.43 3.29
C THR A 63 1.39 8.91 4.51
N GLY A 64 1.09 8.39 5.71
CA GLY A 64 1.86 8.70 6.90
C GLY A 64 3.30 8.18 6.83
N LEU A 65 3.53 7.05 6.16
CA LEU A 65 4.87 6.51 5.90
C LEU A 65 5.64 7.32 4.84
N GLU A 66 4.95 7.86 3.84
CA GLU A 66 5.51 8.81 2.88
C GLU A 66 5.93 10.12 3.57
N GLN A 67 5.09 10.67 4.45
CA GLN A 67 5.37 11.91 5.19
C GLN A 67 6.62 11.82 6.09
N VAL A 68 6.93 10.63 6.62
CA VAL A 68 8.15 10.40 7.42
C VAL A 68 9.34 9.96 6.57
N GLY A 69 9.20 9.97 5.24
CA GLY A 69 10.26 9.65 4.28
C GLY A 69 10.61 8.17 4.16
N PHE A 70 9.76 7.26 4.65
CA PHE A 70 9.95 5.82 4.46
C PHE A 70 9.45 5.35 3.09
N LEU A 71 8.42 5.99 2.54
CA LEU A 71 7.96 5.77 1.17
C LEU A 71 8.22 7.02 0.32
N GLU A 72 8.58 6.81 -0.93
CA GLU A 72 8.66 7.84 -1.96
C GLU A 72 7.72 7.44 -3.09
N THR A 73 6.73 8.29 -3.42
CA THR A 73 5.85 8.05 -4.56
C THR A 73 6.63 8.18 -5.86
N LEU A 74 6.67 7.11 -6.65
CA LEU A 74 7.27 7.09 -7.98
C LEU A 74 6.25 7.44 -9.08
N GLU A 75 5.06 6.86 -8.96
CA GLU A 75 3.97 6.99 -9.93
C GLU A 75 2.64 6.87 -9.19
N ALA A 76 1.65 7.65 -9.60
CA ALA A 76 0.30 7.57 -9.08
C ALA A 76 -0.69 7.69 -10.24
N TYR A 77 -1.60 6.73 -10.32
CA TYR A 77 -2.70 6.68 -11.26
C TYR A 77 -4.01 6.63 -10.49
N GLU A 78 -4.97 7.45 -10.92
CA GLU A 78 -6.35 7.41 -10.47
C GLU A 78 -7.22 7.42 -11.74
N ASN A 79 -8.15 6.48 -11.84
CA ASN A 79 -9.02 6.39 -12.99
C ASN A 79 -10.03 7.56 -12.95
N PRO A 80 -10.12 8.38 -14.03
CA PRO A 80 -11.01 9.54 -14.06
C PRO A 80 -12.50 9.19 -14.05
N GLU A 81 -12.84 7.95 -14.43
CA GLU A 81 -14.23 7.45 -14.46
C GLU A 81 -14.58 6.65 -13.20
N ASP A 82 -13.58 6.17 -12.45
CA ASP A 82 -13.75 5.42 -11.20
C ASP A 82 -12.69 5.84 -10.17
N SER A 83 -13.07 6.73 -9.25
CA SER A 83 -12.14 7.23 -8.22
C SER A 83 -11.70 6.18 -7.20
N PHE A 84 -12.28 4.97 -7.22
CA PHE A 84 -11.86 3.85 -6.39
C PHE A 84 -10.79 2.99 -7.04
N ASP A 85 -10.64 3.08 -8.37
CA ASP A 85 -9.57 2.45 -9.14
C ASP A 85 -8.31 3.32 -9.08
N ARG A 86 -7.37 2.91 -8.23
CA ARG A 86 -6.13 3.63 -7.96
C ARG A 86 -4.96 2.68 -7.95
N GLU A 87 -3.87 3.12 -8.56
CA GLU A 87 -2.57 2.48 -8.47
C GLU A 87 -1.54 3.51 -7.99
N ILE A 88 -0.76 3.19 -6.96
CA ILE A 88 0.33 4.05 -6.51
C ILE A 88 1.59 3.20 -6.34
N ARG A 89 2.62 3.50 -7.13
CA ARG A 89 3.93 2.85 -7.01
C ARG A 89 4.81 3.64 -6.05
N TYR A 90 5.31 2.95 -5.04
CA TYR A 90 6.21 3.52 -4.04
C TYR A 90 7.59 2.88 -4.13
N ARG A 91 8.63 3.69 -3.93
CA ARG A 91 9.94 3.24 -3.49
C ARG A 91 9.99 3.23 -1.97
N VAL A 92 10.53 2.17 -1.39
CA VAL A 92 10.82 2.03 0.03
C VAL A 92 12.21 2.59 0.31
N CYS A 93 12.25 3.69 1.04
CA CYS A 93 13.46 4.39 1.44
C CYS A 93 13.95 3.85 2.79
N GLY A 94 15.16 3.28 2.81
CA GLY A 94 15.76 2.65 3.99
C GLY A 94 17.27 2.49 3.91
#